data_AF-A0A1V5MVF9-F1
#
_entry.id   AF-A0A1V5MVF9-F1
#
_cell.length_a   1.000
_cell.length_b   1.000
_cell.length_c   1.000
_cell.angle_alpha   90.00
_cell.angle_beta   90.00
_cell.angle_gamma   90.00
#
_symmetry.space_group_name_H-M   'P 1'
#
loop_
_entity.id
_entity.type
_entity.pdbx_description
1 polymer ?
#
loop_
_entity_poly.entity_id
_entity_poly.type
_entity_poly.pdbx_seq_one_letter_code
_entity_poly.pdbx_strand_id
1 'polypeptide(L)'
;MSNKKVWEPCPRCGSNRVQSRGGCFMAIMGLGIMSVGLWILIIPVLGWIAGPLAMLLGLIILITSPLAKNDLQCQDCHNTWKYPSQPGAEQDN
;
A
#
# COMPACT_ATOMS: atom_id res chain seq x y z
N MET A 1 23.56 -5.25 -11.14
CA MET A 1 22.95 -6.59 -11.34
C MET A 1 21.56 -6.59 -10.73
N SER A 2 20.50 -6.56 -11.56
CA SER A 2 19.12 -6.51 -11.05
C SER A 2 18.70 -7.91 -10.62
N ASN A 3 18.67 -8.16 -9.31
CA ASN A 3 18.16 -9.38 -8.69
C ASN A 3 16.66 -9.49 -9.03
N LYS A 4 16.34 -10.13 -10.15
CA LYS A 4 14.95 -10.42 -10.54
C LYS A 4 14.46 -11.50 -9.58
N LYS A 5 13.89 -11.08 -8.45
CA LYS A 5 13.18 -12.02 -7.56
C LYS A 5 12.12 -12.67 -8.43
N VAL A 6 12.21 -13.98 -8.63
CA VAL A 6 11.25 -14.75 -9.43
C VAL A 6 9.98 -14.82 -8.60
N TRP A 7 9.13 -13.81 -8.73
CA TRP A 7 7.81 -13.79 -8.13
C TRP A 7 6.90 -14.76 -8.90
N GLU A 8 5.97 -15.39 -8.19
CA GLU A 8 4.94 -16.24 -8.82
C GLU A 8 4.16 -15.43 -9.86
N PRO A 9 3.90 -16.00 -11.07
CA PRO A 9 3.07 -15.34 -12.06
C PRO A 9 1.66 -15.12 -11.51
N CYS A 10 1.00 -14.06 -11.96
CA CYS A 10 -0.35 -13.74 -11.48
C CYS A 10 -1.32 -14.91 -11.73
N PRO A 11 -2.11 -15.35 -10.72
CA PRO A 11 -3.02 -16.50 -10.87
C PRO A 11 -4.17 -16.26 -11.86
N ARG A 12 -4.49 -14.99 -12.16
CA ARG A 12 -5.58 -14.62 -13.08
C ARG A 12 -5.12 -14.48 -14.54
N CYS A 13 -3.96 -13.87 -14.78
CA CYS A 13 -3.52 -13.52 -16.13
C CYS A 13 -2.18 -14.14 -16.55
N GLY A 14 -1.48 -14.83 -15.64
CA GLY A 14 -0.17 -15.43 -15.90
C GLY A 14 0.97 -14.43 -16.13
N SER A 15 0.74 -13.12 -15.95
CA SER A 15 1.79 -12.11 -16.13
C SER A 15 2.82 -12.15 -14.99
N ASN A 16 4.09 -11.95 -15.36
CA ASN A 16 5.22 -11.79 -14.44
C ASN A 16 5.39 -10.36 -13.93
N ARG A 17 4.56 -9.42 -14.37
CA ARG A 17 4.61 -8.00 -13.96
C ARG A 17 3.86 -7.80 -12.65
N VAL A 18 4.48 -8.20 -11.56
CA VAL A 18 3.91 -8.10 -10.21
C VAL A 18 4.69 -7.07 -9.37
N GLN A 19 3.95 -6.24 -8.64
CA GLN A 19 4.48 -5.26 -7.71
C GLN A 19 4.14 -5.70 -6.30
N SER A 20 5.14 -5.78 -5.42
CA SER A 20 4.91 -6.02 -4.00
C SER A 20 4.51 -4.70 -3.34
N ARG A 21 3.23 -4.53 -3.03
CA ARG A 21 2.75 -3.46 -2.18
C ARG A 21 2.88 -3.91 -0.72
N GLY A 22 4.10 -3.81 -0.20
CA GLY A 22 4.38 -4.14 1.19
C GLY A 22 4.06 -3.00 2.16
N GLY A 23 4.09 -3.31 3.46
CA GLY A 23 3.93 -2.33 4.54
C GLY A 23 4.83 -1.10 4.38
N CYS A 24 6.06 -1.25 3.86
CA CYS A 24 6.94 -0.11 3.60
C CYS A 24 6.32 0.95 2.66
N PHE A 25 5.60 0.53 1.61
CA PHE A 25 4.90 1.46 0.73
C PHE A 25 3.77 2.21 1.47
N MET A 26 2.99 1.49 2.29
CA MET A 26 1.95 2.10 3.12
C MET A 26 2.54 3.05 4.18
N ALA A 27 3.71 2.72 4.75
CA ALA A 27 4.40 3.57 5.71
C ALA A 27 4.84 4.89 5.05
N ILE A 28 5.43 4.81 3.84
CA ILE A 28 5.85 6.00 3.09
C ILE A 28 4.64 6.86 2.72
N MET A 29 3.53 6.25 2.31
CA MET A 29 2.27 6.98 2.07
C MET A 29 1.74 7.66 3.33
N GLY A 30 1.73 6.97 4.48
CA GLY A 30 1.33 7.54 5.76
C GLY A 30 2.22 8.72 6.19
N LEU A 31 3.54 8.60 6.04
CA LEU A 31 4.52 9.67 6.27
C LEU A 31 4.30 10.87 5.34
N GLY A 32 3.98 10.61 4.06
CA GLY A 32 3.63 11.66 3.10
C GLY A 32 2.37 12.43 3.53
N ILE A 33 1.32 11.73 3.96
CA ILE A 33 0.08 12.34 4.46
C ILE A 33 0.35 13.15 5.74
N MET A 34 1.19 12.66 6.66
CA MET A 34 1.62 13.42 7.84
C MET A 34 2.33 14.72 7.45
N SER A 35 3.25 14.64 6.50
CA SER A 35 4.01 15.80 6.04
C SER A 35 3.09 16.86 5.43
N VAL A 36 2.18 16.47 4.53
CA VAL A 36 1.22 17.38 3.91
C VAL A 36 0.26 17.98 4.95
N GLY A 37 -0.19 17.19 5.93
CA GLY A 37 -1.01 17.67 7.04
C GLY A 37 -0.31 18.76 7.87
N LEU A 38 1.00 18.65 8.07
CA LEU A 38 1.81 19.65 8.77
C LEU A 38 1.89 20.98 8.01
N TRP A 39 2.01 20.92 6.67
CA TRP A 39 1.99 22.09 5.80
C TRP A 39 0.61 22.75 5.72
N ILE A 40 -0.46 21.96 5.69
CA ILE A 40 -1.85 22.45 5.69
C ILE A 40 -2.19 23.19 6.99
N LEU A 41 -1.54 22.85 8.10
CA LEU A 41 -1.71 23.52 9.40
C LEU A 41 -1.32 25.00 9.39
N ILE A 42 -0.50 25.44 8.42
CA ILE A 42 -0.12 26.85 8.20
C ILE A 42 -1.32 27.68 7.73
N ILE A 43 -2.32 27.07 7.09
CA ILE A 43 -3.54 27.77 6.68
C ILE A 43 -4.39 27.97 7.95
N PRO A 44 -4.63 29.21 8.43
CA PRO A 44 -5.54 29.45 9.54
C PRO A 44 -6.94 28.93 9.14
N VAL A 45 -7.90 28.65 9.98
CA VAL A 45 -9.22 28.07 9.61
C VAL A 45 -9.15 26.62 9.09
N LEU A 46 -8.61 26.37 7.89
CA LEU A 46 -8.60 25.02 7.29
C LEU A 46 -7.57 24.09 7.94
N GLY A 47 -6.40 24.63 8.29
CA GLY A 47 -5.29 23.86 8.84
C GLY A 47 -5.54 23.29 10.23
N TRP A 48 -6.39 23.94 11.03
CA TRP A 48 -6.66 23.51 12.41
C TRP A 48 -7.60 22.31 12.48
N ILE A 49 -8.41 22.11 11.45
CA ILE A 49 -9.36 20.99 11.36
C ILE A 49 -8.77 19.89 10.47
N ALA A 50 -8.29 20.26 9.28
CA ALA A 50 -7.73 19.32 8.33
C ALA A 50 -6.36 18.78 8.75
N GLY A 51 -5.54 19.60 9.43
CA GLY A 51 -4.22 19.20 9.92
C GLY A 51 -4.30 18.05 10.92
N PRO A 52 -5.01 18.18 12.06
CA PRO A 52 -5.17 17.09 13.02
C PRO A 52 -5.85 15.86 12.43
N LEU A 53 -6.83 16.04 11.54
CA LEU A 53 -7.51 14.94 10.87
C LEU A 53 -6.56 14.14 9.96
N ALA A 54 -5.78 14.84 9.13
CA ALA A 54 -4.76 14.22 8.30
C ALA A 54 -3.69 13.53 9.16
N MET A 55 -3.28 14.18 10.26
CA MET A 55 -2.31 13.68 11.24
C MET A 55 -2.78 12.37 11.91
N LEU A 56 -4.07 12.29 12.26
CA LEU A 56 -4.64 11.06 12.80
C LEU A 56 -4.69 9.95 11.74
N LEU A 57 -5.07 10.29 10.51
CA LEU A 57 -5.25 9.32 9.43
C LEU A 57 -3.93 8.63 9.05
N GLY A 58 -2.86 9.39 8.82
CA GLY A 58 -1.57 8.78 8.49
C GLY A 58 -0.87 8.13 9.69
N LEU A 59 -1.19 8.50 10.94
CA LEU A 59 -0.76 7.72 12.12
C LEU A 59 -1.41 6.32 12.11
N ILE A 60 -2.71 6.23 11.83
CA ILE A 60 -3.43 4.96 11.69
C ILE A 60 -2.80 4.12 10.56
N ILE A 61 -2.49 4.74 9.42
CA ILE A 61 -1.83 4.07 8.29
C ILE A 61 -0.42 3.59 8.68
N LEU A 62 0.35 4.35 9.46
CA LEU A 62 1.68 3.94 9.94
C LEU A 62 1.62 2.78 10.93
N ILE A 63 0.63 2.76 11.84
CA ILE A 63 0.45 1.68 12.81
C ILE A 63 -0.05 0.40 12.13
N THR A 64 -0.91 0.53 11.12
CA THR A 64 -1.44 -0.61 10.34
C THR A 64 -0.51 -1.07 9.22
N SER A 65 0.45 -0.24 8.81
CA SER A 65 1.47 -0.55 7.81
C SER A 65 2.25 -1.86 8.08
N PRO A 66 2.79 -2.13 9.28
CA PRO A 66 3.47 -3.40 9.55
C PRO A 66 2.51 -4.60 9.50
N LEU A 67 1.20 -4.40 9.64
CA LEU A 67 0.18 -5.43 9.49
C LEU A 67 -0.23 -5.67 8.03
N ALA A 68 0.12 -4.76 7.10
CA ALA A 68 -0.06 -4.94 5.66
C ALA A 68 1.00 -5.92 5.12
N LYS A 69 0.73 -7.22 5.35
CA LYS A 69 1.56 -8.33 4.90
C LYS A 69 1.52 -8.40 3.37
N ASN A 70 2.60 -7.93 2.72
CA ASN A 70 3.00 -8.17 1.32
C ASN A 70 1.90 -8.66 0.37
N ASP A 71 0.95 -7.78 0.06
CA ASP A 71 0.03 -8.04 -1.03
C ASP A 71 0.78 -7.80 -2.36
N LEU A 72 0.74 -8.82 -3.22
CA LEU A 72 1.23 -8.74 -4.58
C LEU A 72 0.10 -8.20 -5.45
N GLN A 73 0.37 -7.14 -6.19
CA GLN A 73 -0.55 -6.60 -7.18
C GLN A 73 0.01 -6.83 -8.59
N CYS A 74 -0.79 -7.43 -9.46
CA CYS A 74 -0.44 -7.54 -10.88
C CYS A 74 -0.66 -6.20 -11.58
N GLN A 75 0.26 -5.78 -12.45
CA GLN A 75 0.10 -4.53 -13.20
C GLN A 75 -0.83 -4.66 -14.42
N ASP A 76 -0.94 -5.84 -15.03
CA ASP A 76 -1.76 -6.01 -16.23
C ASP A 76 -3.25 -6.18 -15.92
N CYS A 77 -3.60 -7.00 -14.92
CA CYS A 77 -5.00 -7.25 -14.53
C CYS A 77 -5.43 -6.55 -13.23
N HIS A 78 -4.54 -5.79 -12.59
CA HIS A 78 -4.76 -5.13 -11.29
C HIS A 78 -5.19 -6.03 -10.12
N ASN A 79 -5.15 -7.35 -10.30
CA ASN A 79 -5.51 -8.31 -9.27
C ASN A 79 -4.52 -8.27 -8.10
N THR A 80 -5.03 -8.39 -6.88
CA THR A 80 -4.24 -8.42 -5.64
C THR A 80 -4.37 -9.77 -4.93
N TRP A 81 -3.26 -10.35 -4.49
CA TRP A 81 -3.24 -11.60 -3.73
C TRP A 81 -2.11 -11.61 -2.69
N LYS A 82 -2.25 -12.49 -1.69
CA LYS A 82 -1.23 -12.72 -0.66
C LYS A 82 -0.24 -13.77 -1.12
N TYR A 83 1.05 -13.53 -0.88
CA TYR A 83 2.11 -14.51 -1.09
C TYR A 83 2.29 -15.41 0.14
N PRO A 84 2.53 -16.72 -0.01
CA PRO A 84 2.47 -17.51 -1.25
C PRO A 84 1.03 -17.75 -1.71
N SER A 85 0.81 -17.80 -3.02
CA SER A 85 -0.51 -18.15 -3.56
C SER A 85 -0.83 -19.62 -3.26
N GLN A 86 -1.91 -19.87 -2.50
CA GLN A 86 -2.39 -21.23 -2.25
C GLN A 86 -3.04 -21.77 -3.54
N PRO A 87 -2.62 -22.94 -4.08
CA PRO A 87 -3.05 -23.47 -5.38
C PRO A 87 -4.53 -23.92 -5.46
N GLY A 88 -5.40 -23.46 -4.56
CA GLY A 88 -6.84 -23.78 -4.54
C GLY A 88 -7.74 -22.61 -4.12
N ALA A 89 -7.20 -21.40 -3.98
CA ALA A 89 -8.01 -20.21 -3.75
C ALA A 89 -8.51 -19.68 -5.10
N GLU A 90 -9.55 -20.32 -5.64
CA GLU A 90 -10.51 -19.69 -6.55
C GLU A 90 -10.89 -18.33 -5.93
N GLN A 91 -10.40 -17.24 -6.52
CA GLN A 91 -10.78 -15.89 -6.11
C GLN A 91 -12.17 -15.59 -6.72
N ASP A 92 -13.20 -16.10 -6.06
CA ASP A 92 -14.60 -15.72 -6.26
C ASP A 92 -14.92 -14.48 -5.42
N ASN A 93 -15.51 -13.50 -6.10
CA ASN A 93 -16.03 -12.18 -5.70
C ASN A 93 -15.05 -11.01 -5.50
#